data_AF-A0A920P0V5-F1
#
_entry.id   AF-A0A920P0V5-F1
#
_cell.length_a   1.000
_cell.length_b   1.000
_cell.length_c   1.000
_cell.angle_alpha   90.00
_cell.angle_beta   90.00
_cell.angle_gamma   90.00
#
_symmetry.space_group_name_H-M   'P 1'
#
loop_
_entity.id
_entity.type
_entity.pdbx_description
1 polymer ?
#
loop_
_entity_poly.entity_id
_entity_poly.type
_entity_poly.pdbx_seq_one_letter_code
_entity_poly.pdbx_strand_id
1 'polypeptide(L)' 'MGKAGECYHCHTGRCPVGVATQDPKLRARLNPDDAALRVYNYLHSMTLEAQLLARACGKTNIHSLEPEDLAGPLLLKHQL' A
#
# COMPACT_ATOMS: atom_id res chain seq x y z
N MET A 1 9.28 22.62 3.77
CA MET A 1 9.24 21.57 2.72
C MET A 1 8.06 20.66 3.05
N GLY A 2 7.04 20.54 2.19
CA GLY A 2 5.87 19.70 2.48
C GLY A 2 6.23 18.21 2.49
N LYS A 3 5.53 17.40 3.29
CA LYS A 3 5.70 15.94 3.31
C LYS A 3 5.34 15.34 1.95
N ALA A 4 5.89 14.15 1.65
CA ALA A 4 5.53 13.42 0.45
C ALA A 4 4.01 13.18 0.40
N GLY A 5 3.38 13.43 -0.75
CA GLY A 5 1.93 13.29 -0.94
C GLY A 5 1.07 14.49 -0.53
N GLU A 6 1.59 15.41 0.30
CA GLU A 6 0.80 16.54 0.83
C GLU A 6 1.01 17.86 0.06
N CYS A 7 1.80 17.83 -1.01
CA CYS A 7 2.20 19.04 -1.71
C CYS A 7 1.20 19.54 -2.78
N TYR A 8 0.36 18.68 -3.37
CA TYR A 8 -0.60 19.03 -4.44
C TYR A 8 0.00 19.69 -5.71
N HIS A 9 1.32 19.61 -5.92
CA HIS A 9 2.03 20.24 -7.05
C HIS A 9 2.30 19.30 -8.23
N CYS A 10 1.73 18.09 -8.25
CA CYS A 10 2.08 17.05 -9.23
C CYS A 10 1.93 17.53 -10.69
N HIS A 11 0.86 18.26 -10.99
CA HIS A 11 0.56 18.78 -12.33
C HIS A 11 1.49 19.93 -12.78
N THR A 12 2.19 20.58 -11.84
CA THR A 12 3.09 21.71 -12.14
C THR A 12 4.53 21.28 -12.46
N GLY A 13 4.86 20.00 -12.25
CA GLY A 13 6.24 19.51 -12.34
C GLY A 13 7.15 19.99 -11.21
N ARG A 14 6.63 20.62 -10.15
CA ARG A 14 7.40 21.17 -9.02
C ARG A 14 7.34 20.31 -7.76
N CYS A 15 7.21 19.00 -7.91
CA CYS A 15 7.16 18.08 -6.77
C CYS A 15 8.40 18.26 -5.86
N PRO A 16 8.23 18.65 -4.57
CA PRO A 16 9.35 18.99 -3.71
C PRO A 16 10.19 17.78 -3.31
N VAL A 17 9.62 16.57 -3.40
CA VAL A 17 10.25 15.29 -3.05
C VAL A 17 10.76 14.50 -4.27
N GLY A 18 10.70 15.09 -5.47
CA GLY A 18 11.33 14.50 -6.66
C GLY A 18 10.53 13.41 -7.40
N VAL A 19 9.29 13.12 -6.99
CA VAL A 19 8.44 12.09 -7.62
C VAL A 19 7.83 12.57 -8.94
N ALA A 20 7.04 13.65 -8.92
CA ALA A 20 6.34 14.17 -10.10
C ALA A 20 7.05 15.43 -10.64
N THR A 21 8.24 15.25 -11.23
CA THR A 21 9.04 16.35 -11.80
C THR A 21 9.99 15.88 -12.90
N GLN A 22 10.25 16.76 -13.86
CA GLN A 22 11.29 16.58 -14.87
C GLN A 22 12.51 17.48 -14.64
N ASP A 23 12.52 18.31 -13.60
CA ASP A 23 13.69 19.13 -13.24
C ASP A 23 14.78 18.21 -12.64
N PRO A 24 16.01 18.17 -13.20
CA PRO A 24 17.10 17.34 -12.67
C PRO A 24 17.42 17.60 -11.20
N LYS A 25 17.33 18.86 -10.73
CA LYS A 25 17.60 19.24 -9.34
C LYS A 25 16.53 18.71 -8.38
N LEU A 26 15.28 18.68 -8.82
CA LEU A 26 14.18 18.13 -8.02
C LEU A 26 14.21 16.60 -8.05
N ARG A 27 14.47 16.00 -9.21
CA ARG A 27 14.53 14.54 -9.40
C ARG A 27 15.62 13.89 -8.55
N ALA A 28 16.78 14.54 -8.41
CA ALA A 28 17.89 14.08 -7.58
C ALA A 28 17.53 13.95 -6.07
N ARG A 29 16.39 14.48 -5.63
CA ARG A 29 15.92 14.35 -4.24
C ARG A 29 15.30 12.99 -3.93
N LEU A 30 14.92 12.22 -4.95
CA LEU A 30 14.39 10.88 -4.79
C LEU A 30 15.53 9.87 -5.00
N ASN A 31 15.88 9.12 -3.94
CA ASN A 31 16.74 7.95 -4.08
C ASN A 31 15.90 6.75 -4.58
N PRO A 32 16.15 6.20 -5.78
CA PRO A 32 15.39 5.08 -6.34
C PRO A 32 15.48 3.81 -5.49
N ASP A 33 16.65 3.51 -4.91
CA ASP A 33 16.85 2.26 -4.15
C ASP A 33 16.06 2.28 -2.84
N ASP A 34 16.14 3.39 -2.09
CA ASP A 34 15.35 3.57 -0.87
C ASP A 34 13.85 3.59 -1.17
N ALA A 35 13.45 4.20 -2.29
CA ALA A 35 12.05 4.23 -2.71
C ALA A 35 11.52 2.84 -3.07
N ALA A 36 12.31 2.06 -3.80
CA ALA A 36 11.98 0.69 -4.14
C ALA A 36 11.84 -0.18 -2.88
N LEU A 37 12.74 -0.04 -1.90
CA LEU A 37 12.65 -0.77 -0.63
C LEU A 37 11.38 -0.42 0.15
N ARG A 38 10.99 0.87 0.18
CA ARG A 38 9.72 1.28 0.81
C ARG A 38 8.51 0.67 0.13
N VAL A 39 8.48 0.64 -1.21
CA VAL A 39 7.39 0.02 -1.99
C VAL A 39 7.35 -1.49 -1.74
N TYR A 40 8.50 -2.15 -1.74
CA TYR A 40 8.61 -3.58 -1.41
C TYR A 40 8.03 -3.88 -0.03
N ASN A 41 8.48 -3.16 1.00
CA ASN A 41 8.01 -3.38 2.37
C ASN A 41 6.49 -3.16 2.49
N TYR A 42 5.96 -2.12 1.84
CA TYR A 42 4.52 -1.87 1.83
C TYR A 42 3.74 -3.04 1.20
N LEU A 43 4.11 -3.45 -0.01
CA LEU A 43 3.43 -4.54 -0.73
C LEU A 43 3.58 -5.90 0.00
N HIS A 44 4.74 -6.15 0.59
CA HIS A 44 5.00 -7.36 1.36
C HIS A 44 4.11 -7.41 2.60
N SER A 45 4.05 -6.33 3.40
CA SER A 45 3.17 -6.25 4.58
C SER A 45 1.70 -6.40 4.20
N MET A 46 1.23 -5.70 3.16
CA MET A 46 -0.14 -5.83 2.67
C MET A 46 -0.47 -7.27 2.24
N THR A 47 0.48 -7.98 1.64
CA THR A 47 0.32 -9.38 1.26
C THR A 47 0.15 -10.28 2.48
N LEU A 48 0.97 -10.07 3.52
CA LEU A 48 0.87 -10.84 4.77
C LEU A 48 -0.45 -10.56 5.51
N GLU A 49 -0.89 -9.30 5.56
CA GLU A 49 -2.17 -8.92 6.15
C GLU A 49 -3.34 -9.57 5.40
N ALA A 50 -3.30 -9.57 4.08
CA ALA A 50 -4.35 -10.19 3.26
C ALA A 50 -4.39 -11.72 3.46
N GLN A 51 -3.24 -12.37 3.62
CA GLN A 51 -3.16 -13.79 4.01
C GLN A 51 -3.73 -14.04 5.40
N LEU A 52 -3.47 -13.14 6.36
CA LEU A 52 -4.02 -13.23 7.72
C LEU A 52 -5.55 -13.14 7.71
N LEU A 53 -6.11 -12.20 6.94
CA LEU A 53 -7.56 -12.07 6.75
C LEU A 53 -8.17 -13.35 6.15
N ALA A 54 -7.56 -13.91 5.11
CA ALA A 54 -8.03 -15.17 4.51
C ALA A 54 -8.07 -16.31 5.55
N ARG A 55 -7.02 -16.44 6.37
CA ARG A 55 -6.95 -17.44 7.45
C ARG A 55 -7.97 -17.22 8.55
N ALA A 56 -8.25 -15.96 8.89
CA ALA A 56 -9.29 -15.62 9.86
C ALA A 56 -10.69 -16.05 9.38
N CYS A 57 -10.90 -16.10 8.06
CA CYS A 57 -12.12 -16.65 7.44
C CYS A 57 -12.05 -18.18 7.20
N GLY A 58 -11.06 -18.87 7.75
CA GLY A 58 -10.88 -20.33 7.57
C GLY A 58 -10.39 -20.73 6.17
N LYS A 59 -9.86 -19.80 5.37
CA LYS A 59 -9.34 -20.06 4.01
C LYS A 59 -7.82 -20.15 4.02
N THR A 60 -7.27 -21.05 3.19
CA THR A 60 -5.81 -21.21 3.01
C THR A 60 -5.26 -20.33 1.89
N ASN A 61 -6.12 -19.79 1.03
CA ASN A 61 -5.77 -18.93 -0.08
C ASN A 61 -6.73 -17.73 -0.14
N ILE A 62 -6.20 -16.54 -0.42
CA ILE A 62 -6.97 -15.30 -0.56
C ILE A 62 -8.00 -15.38 -1.71
N HIS A 63 -7.70 -16.13 -2.76
CA HIS A 63 -8.61 -16.33 -3.89
C HIS A 63 -9.82 -17.22 -3.55
N SER A 64 -9.88 -17.78 -2.35
CA SER A 64 -11.00 -18.59 -1.86
C SER A 64 -11.96 -17.79 -0.97
N LEU A 65 -11.78 -16.47 -0.86
CA LEU A 65 -12.72 -15.60 -0.17
C LEU A 65 -14.00 -15.43 -0.98
N GLU A 66 -15.14 -15.67 -0.34
CA GLU A 66 -16.46 -15.43 -0.91
C GLU A 66 -17.03 -14.10 -0.35
N PRO A 67 -18.02 -13.46 -1.01
CA PRO A 67 -18.63 -12.23 -0.50
C PRO A 67 -19.12 -12.32 0.95
N GLU A 68 -19.60 -13.49 1.38
CA GLU A 68 -20.07 -13.74 2.74
C GLU A 68 -18.94 -13.74 3.77
N ASP A 69 -17.69 -13.97 3.34
CA ASP A 69 -16.49 -13.87 4.19
C ASP A 69 -16.05 -12.41 4.40
N LEU A 70 -16.51 -11.49 3.53
CA LEU A 70 -16.20 -10.06 3.57
C LEU A 70 -17.33 -9.22 4.18
N ALA A 71 -18.59 -9.65 3.98
CA ALA A 71 -19.79 -8.95 4.45
C ALA A 71 -20.32 -9.49 5.79
N GLY A 72 -19.92 -10.70 6.20
CA GLY A 72 -20.25 -11.25 7.50
C GLY A 72 -19.36 -10.66 8.60
N PRO A 73 -19.86 -10.44 9.84
CA PRO A 73 -18.98 -10.11 10.95
C PRO A 73 -18.01 -11.28 11.15
N LEU A 74 -16.72 -11.02 10.95
CA LEU A 74 -15.60 -11.96 11.13
C LEU A 74 -15.66 -12.74 12.46
N LEU A 75 -16.44 -12.23 13.43
CA LEU A 75 -16.61 -12.72 14.79
C LEU A 75 -17.70 -13.79 14.97
N LEU A 76 -18.61 -14.03 14.01
CA LEU A 76 -19.74 -14.95 14.22
C LEU A 76 -19.54 -16.38 13.69
N LYS A 77 -18.52 -16.65 12.86
CA LYS A 77 -18.33 -18.01 12.29
C LYS A 77 -17.58 -18.99 13.22
N HIS A 78 -17.04 -18.52 14.34
CA HIS A 78 -16.28 -19.32 15.31
C HIS A 78 -16.85 -19.32 16.75
N GLN A 79 -18.07 -18.81 16.96
CA GLN A 79 -18.72 -18.73 18.27
C GLN A 79 -20.08 -19.44 18.37
N LEU A 80 -20.40 -20.34 17.42
CA LEU A 80 -21.55 -21.25 17.48
C LEU A 80 -21.13 -22.67 17.09
#